data_AF-A0ABD6LMT7-F1
#
_entry.id   AF-A0ABD6LMT7-F1
#
_cell.length_a   1.000
_cell.length_b   1.000
_cell.length_c   1.000
_cell.angle_alpha   90.00
_cell.angle_beta   90.00
_cell.angle_gamma   90.00
#
_symmetry.space_group_name_H-M   'P 1'
#
loop_
_entity.id
_entity.type
_entity.pdbx_description
1 polymer ?
#
loop_
_entity_poly.entity_id
_entity_poly.type
_entity_poly.pdbx_seq_one_letter_code
_entity_poly.pdbx_strand_id
1 'polypeptide(L)'
;MFEDWDLIVSSFLSQYGLRIRTKEFESVSWDEFRALIAGLSPETALGRVVAIRSETDKDIIKHYTKDQRRIYDDWRNREMKEMDEKTFEKEMANLEKMFAAMCG
;
A
#
# COMPACT_ATOMS: atom_id res chain seq x y z
N MET A 1 -0.63 -4.76 -7.69
CA MET A 1 -0.56 -4.31 -6.28
C MET A 1 0.68 -4.85 -5.52
N PHE A 2 1.42 -5.84 -6.06
CA PHE A 2 2.64 -6.42 -5.46
C PHE A 2 3.79 -5.44 -5.19
N GLU A 3 3.87 -4.32 -5.91
CA GLU A 3 4.98 -3.37 -5.78
C GLU A 3 4.93 -2.55 -4.48
N ASP A 4 3.77 -2.44 -3.84
CA ASP A 4 3.62 -1.67 -2.61
C ASP A 4 3.85 -2.52 -1.36
N TRP A 5 4.16 -3.81 -1.49
CA TRP A 5 4.42 -4.69 -0.33
C TRP A 5 5.58 -4.18 0.52
N ASP A 6 6.67 -3.72 -0.11
CA ASP A 6 7.80 -3.14 0.62
C ASP A 6 7.43 -1.81 1.30
N LEU A 7 6.48 -1.06 0.73
CA LEU A 7 5.92 0.13 1.37
C LEU A 7 5.09 -0.25 2.59
N ILE A 8 4.31 -1.34 2.54
CA ILE A 8 3.59 -1.86 3.71
C ILE A 8 4.58 -2.28 4.80
N VAL A 9 5.59 -3.08 4.48
CA VAL A 9 6.60 -3.54 5.45
C VAL A 9 7.33 -2.37 6.12
N SER A 10 7.80 -1.40 5.34
CA SER A 10 8.49 -0.22 5.88
C SER A 10 7.57 0.68 6.70
N SER A 11 6.29 0.79 6.32
CA SER A 11 5.29 1.57 7.06
C SER A 11 4.94 0.93 8.40
N PHE A 12 4.79 -0.39 8.44
CA PHE A 12 4.55 -1.13 9.67
C PHE A 12 5.72 -1.02 10.65
N LEU A 13 6.95 -1.18 10.14
CA LEU A 13 8.15 -1.05 10.97
C LEU A 13 8.31 0.37 11.52
N SER A 14 8.09 1.39 10.69
CA SER A 14 8.28 2.80 11.11
C SER A 14 7.18 3.31 12.04
N GLN A 15 5.93 2.92 11.82
CA GLN A 15 4.80 3.41 12.63
C GLN A 15 4.55 2.57 13.88
N TYR A 16 4.54 1.24 13.74
CA TYR A 16 4.16 0.34 14.82
C TYR A 16 5.35 -0.39 15.46
N GLY A 17 6.54 -0.28 14.88
CA GLY A 17 7.69 -1.10 15.30
C GLY A 17 7.55 -2.57 14.93
N LEU A 18 6.53 -2.94 14.14
CA LEU A 18 6.21 -4.33 13.82
C LEU A 18 6.99 -4.81 12.61
N ARG A 19 7.62 -5.98 12.76
CA ARG A 19 8.31 -6.66 11.66
C ARG A 19 7.41 -7.78 11.13
N ILE A 20 6.92 -7.62 9.91
CA ILE A 20 5.94 -8.55 9.30
C ILE A 20 6.49 -9.99 9.14
N ARG A 21 7.82 -10.17 9.09
CA ARG A 21 8.48 -11.48 8.90
C ARG A 21 9.04 -12.09 10.19
N THR A 22 8.42 -11.83 11.35
CA THR A 22 8.83 -12.39 12.64
C THR A 22 7.73 -13.23 13.27
N LYS A 23 8.12 -14.10 14.20
CA LYS A 23 7.20 -14.97 14.96
C LYS A 23 6.10 -14.23 15.71
N GLU A 24 6.36 -12.98 16.09
CA GLU A 24 5.37 -12.12 16.75
C GLU A 24 4.20 -11.80 15.80
N PHE A 25 4.50 -11.69 14.50
CA PHE A 25 3.50 -11.39 13.47
C PHE A 25 2.74 -12.62 12.97
N GLU A 26 3.22 -13.84 13.24
CA GLU A 26 2.49 -15.09 12.94
C GLU A 26 1.14 -15.17 13.70
N SER A 27 1.04 -14.49 14.85
CA SER A 27 -0.18 -14.43 15.65
C SER A 27 -1.21 -13.39 15.20
N VAL A 28 -0.83 -12.50 14.28
CA VAL A 28 -1.69 -11.42 13.79
C VAL A 28 -2.73 -12.02 12.85
N SER A 29 -4.01 -11.73 13.10
CA SER A 29 -5.09 -12.18 12.21
C SER A 29 -5.17 -11.31 10.96
N TRP A 30 -5.79 -11.82 9.89
CA TRP A 30 -6.06 -11.02 8.68
C TRP A 30 -6.89 -9.76 8.98
N ASP A 31 -7.86 -9.87 9.90
CA ASP A 31 -8.70 -8.73 10.31
C ASP A 31 -7.88 -7.64 11.00
N GLU A 32 -7.00 -8.05 11.91
CA GLU A 32 -6.07 -7.15 12.59
C GLU A 32 -5.07 -6.52 11.60
N PHE A 33 -4.52 -7.31 10.68
CA PHE A 33 -3.64 -6.80 9.63
C PHE A 33 -4.32 -5.74 8.77
N ARG A 34 -5.58 -5.97 8.37
CA ARG A 34 -6.39 -4.97 7.63
C ARG A 34 -6.61 -3.71 8.44
N ALA A 35 -6.92 -3.84 9.74
CA ALA A 35 -7.08 -2.69 10.63
C ALA A 35 -5.78 -1.88 10.77
N LEU A 36 -4.62 -2.55 10.89
CA LEU A 36 -3.31 -1.92 10.97
C LEU A 36 -2.94 -1.16 9.69
N ILE A 37 -3.24 -1.72 8.51
CA ILE A 37 -3.07 -1.01 7.23
C ILE A 37 -3.97 0.23 7.18
N ALA A 38 -5.26 0.09 7.52
CA ALA A 38 -6.21 1.20 7.50
C ALA A 38 -5.82 2.34 8.47
N GLY A 39 -5.10 2.01 9.55
CA GLY A 39 -4.57 2.97 10.51
C GLY A 39 -3.24 3.63 10.14
N LEU A 40 -2.66 3.35 8.97
CA LEU A 40 -1.39 3.96 8.56
C LEU A 40 -1.52 5.48 8.38
N SER A 41 -0.58 6.21 8.98
CA SER A 41 -0.49 7.66 8.86
C SER A 41 -0.07 8.07 7.44
N PRO A 42 -0.53 9.23 6.93
CA PRO A 42 -0.01 9.84 5.71
C PRO A 42 1.51 10.03 5.71
N GLU A 43 2.14 10.11 6.89
CA GLU A 43 3.59 10.27 7.02
C GLU A 43 4.38 8.97 6.85
N THR A 44 3.71 7.82 6.69
CA THR A 44 4.40 6.56 6.42
C THR A 44 4.85 6.48 4.95
N ALA A 45 5.75 5.55 4.64
CA ALA A 45 6.21 5.37 3.25
C ALA A 45 5.04 5.08 2.30
N LEU A 46 4.12 4.20 2.71
CA LEU A 46 2.90 3.92 1.97
C LEU A 46 1.96 5.13 1.97
N GLY A 47 1.77 5.77 3.13
CA GLY A 47 0.89 6.95 3.27
C GLY A 47 1.27 8.08 2.30
N ARG A 48 2.56 8.40 2.18
CA ARG A 48 3.04 9.44 1.24
C ARG A 48 2.80 9.05 -0.21
N VAL A 49 3.04 7.80 -0.57
CA VAL A 49 2.82 7.30 -1.93
C VAL A 49 1.35 7.32 -2.28
N VAL A 50 0.47 6.87 -1.37
CA VAL A 50 -0.98 6.93 -1.54
C VAL A 50 -1.43 8.38 -1.71
N ALA A 51 -0.97 9.31 -0.88
CA ALA A 51 -1.30 10.72 -0.99
C ALA A 51 -0.90 11.32 -2.36
N ILE A 52 0.29 10.98 -2.85
CA ILE A 52 0.72 11.43 -4.19
C ILE A 52 -0.21 10.88 -5.28
N ARG A 53 -0.55 9.59 -5.21
CA ARG A 53 -1.37 8.88 -6.21
C ARG A 53 -2.84 9.30 -6.20
N SER A 54 -3.39 9.61 -5.03
CA SER A 54 -4.79 9.99 -4.85
C SER A 54 -5.06 11.48 -5.00
N GLU A 55 -4.03 12.31 -5.16
CA GLU A 55 -4.18 13.74 -5.31
C GLU A 55 -5.03 14.10 -6.55
N THR A 56 -5.92 15.07 -6.37
CA THR A 56 -6.83 15.55 -7.40
C THR A 56 -6.73 17.06 -7.63
N ASP A 57 -6.14 17.80 -6.70
CA ASP A 57 -5.90 19.23 -6.83
C ASP A 57 -4.81 19.50 -7.88
N LYS A 58 -5.23 20.13 -8.99
CA LYS A 58 -4.35 20.45 -10.11
C LYS A 58 -3.23 21.41 -9.72
N ASP A 59 -3.45 22.30 -8.76
CA ASP A 59 -2.44 23.25 -8.33
C ASP A 59 -1.38 22.59 -7.47
N ILE A 60 -1.74 21.60 -6.64
CA ILE A 60 -0.77 20.75 -5.93
C ILE A 60 0.04 19.93 -6.95
N ILE A 61 -0.66 19.26 -7.87
CA ILE A 61 -0.06 18.40 -8.91
C ILE A 61 0.97 19.19 -9.74
N LYS A 62 0.66 20.42 -10.17
CA LYS A 62 1.60 21.26 -10.95
C LYS A 62 2.96 21.46 -10.28
N HIS A 63 3.01 21.45 -8.95
CA HIS A 63 4.22 21.69 -8.17
C HIS A 63 4.94 20.40 -7.73
N TYR A 64 4.49 19.24 -8.21
CA TYR A 64 5.17 17.98 -7.93
C TYR A 64 6.64 18.01 -8.37
N THR A 65 7.51 17.46 -7.52
CA THR A 65 8.87 17.12 -7.91
C THR A 65 8.84 16.06 -9.03
N LYS A 66 9.99 15.88 -9.70
CA LYS A 66 10.13 14.85 -10.74
C LYS A 66 9.76 13.45 -10.23
N ASP A 67 10.13 13.12 -9.00
CA ASP A 67 9.83 11.81 -8.41
C ASP A 67 8.35 11.66 -8.03
N GLN A 68 7.74 12.70 -7.46
CA GLN A 68 6.29 12.70 -7.17
C GLN A 68 5.48 12.57 -8.46
N ARG A 69 5.87 13.30 -9.52
CA ARG A 69 5.26 13.20 -10.85
C ARG A 69 5.36 11.80 -11.42
N ARG A 70 6.54 11.17 -11.33
CA ARG A 70 6.74 9.78 -11.76
C ARG A 70 5.80 8.82 -11.02
N ILE A 71 5.72 8.90 -9.69
CA ILE A 71 4.83 8.04 -8.88
C ILE A 71 3.36 8.22 -9.30
N TYR A 72 2.93 9.46 -9.52
CA TYR A 72 1.57 9.80 -9.93
C TYR A 72 1.24 9.29 -11.35
N ASP A 73 2.12 9.57 -12.32
CA ASP A 73 1.92 9.19 -13.72
C ASP A 73 2.00 7.66 -13.90
N ASP A 74 2.94 6.98 -13.24
CA ASP A 74 3.06 5.51 -13.24
C ASP A 74 1.77 4.85 -12.74
N TRP A 75 1.17 5.38 -11.68
CA TRP A 75 -0.10 4.88 -11.14
C TRP A 75 -1.27 5.10 -12.11
N ARG A 76 -1.45 6.32 -12.62
CA ARG A 76 -2.53 6.61 -13.58
C ARG A 76 -2.42 5.82 -14.87
N ASN A 77 -1.21 5.62 -15.38
CA ASN A 77 -0.98 4.82 -16.57
C ASN A 77 -1.35 3.33 -16.36
N ARG A 78 -1.38 2.87 -15.10
CA ARG A 78 -1.87 1.53 -14.74
C ARG A 78 -3.38 1.51 -14.55
N GLU A 79 -3.97 2.49 -13.88
CA GLU A 79 -5.43 2.57 -13.72
C GLU A 79 -6.16 2.72 -15.06
N MET A 80 -5.58 3.47 -16.00
CA MET A 80 -6.11 3.57 -17.36
C MET A 80 -6.06 2.24 -18.15
N LYS A 81 -5.38 1.21 -17.65
CA LYS A 81 -5.31 -0.14 -18.25
C LYS A 81 -6.30 -1.15 -17.65
N GLU A 82 -7.44 -0.67 -17.15
CA GLU A 82 -8.54 -1.46 -16.55
C GLU A 82 -8.21 -2.03 -15.17
N MET A 83 -8.69 -1.38 -14.12
CA MET A 83 -8.92 -2.03 -12.83
C MET A 83 -10.44 -2.16 -12.65
N ASP A 84 -11.01 -3.23 -13.17
CA ASP A 84 -12.41 -3.58 -12.90
C ASP A 84 -12.55 -4.19 -11.49
N GLU A 85 -13.79 -4.26 -10.99
CA GLU A 85 -14.11 -4.79 -9.65
C GLU A 85 -13.53 -6.21 -9.45
N LYS A 86 -13.52 -7.04 -10.50
CA LYS A 86 -12.95 -8.40 -10.47
C LYS A 86 -11.45 -8.41 -10.25
N THR A 87 -10.72 -7.47 -10.87
CA THR A 87 -9.28 -7.32 -10.69
C THR A 87 -8.96 -6.88 -9.26
N PHE A 88 -9.76 -5.98 -8.69
CA PHE A 88 -9.63 -5.56 -7.30
C PHE A 88 -9.83 -6.74 -6.33
N GLU A 89 -10.92 -7.49 -6.47
CA GLU A 89 -11.20 -8.67 -5.64
C GLU A 89 -10.08 -9.73 -5.74
N LYS A 90 -9.57 -9.96 -6.95
CA LYS A 90 -8.47 -10.90 -7.19
C LYS A 90 -7.18 -10.45 -6.50
N GLU A 91 -6.81 -9.17 -6.58
CA GLU A 91 -5.63 -8.64 -5.90
C GLU A 91 -5.78 -8.73 -4.37
N MET A 92 -6.98 -8.47 -3.84
CA MET A 92 -7.26 -8.64 -2.41
C MET A 92 -7.13 -10.09 -1.94
N ALA A 93 -7.69 -11.04 -2.70
CA ALA A 93 -7.56 -12.46 -2.40
C ALA A 93 -6.09 -12.94 -2.49
N ASN A 94 -5.29 -12.36 -3.40
CA ASN A 94 -3.87 -12.66 -3.48
C ASN A 94 -3.10 -12.14 -2.27
N LEU A 95 -3.41 -10.92 -1.79
CA LEU A 95 -2.82 -10.36 -0.58
C LEU A 95 -3.12 -11.22 0.65
N GLU A 96 -4.37 -11.67 0.80
CA GLU A 96 -4.76 -12.56 1.90
C GLU A 96 -3.99 -13.89 1.86
N LYS A 97 -3.87 -14.52 0.68
CA LYS A 97 -3.08 -15.74 0.50
C LYS A 97 -1.60 -15.54 0.82
N MET A 98 -1.03 -14.42 0.41
CA MET A 98 0.36 -14.09 0.75
C MET A 98 0.54 -13.93 2.25
N PHE A 99 -0.36 -13.20 2.91
CA PHE A 99 -0.35 -13.04 4.35
C PHE A 99 -0.40 -14.40 5.06
N ALA A 100 -1.33 -15.27 4.68
CA ALA A 100 -1.43 -16.62 5.21
C ALA A 100 -0.14 -17.44 5.00
N ALA A 101 0.52 -17.32 3.83
CA ALA A 101 1.78 -18.01 3.54
C ALA A 101 3.00 -17.43 4.28
N MET A 102 2.92 -16.21 4.82
CA MET A 102 3.98 -15.61 5.65
C MET A 102 3.82 -15.92 7.14
N CYS A 103 2.61 -16.22 7.58
CA CYS A 103 2.27 -16.50 8.97
C CYS A 103 2.13 -18.01 9.29
N GLY A 104 2.37 -18.91 8.32
CA GLY A 104 2.31 -20.37 8.48
C GLY A 104 3.61 -21.06 8.08
#